data_AF-A0A170QYI9-F1
#
_entry.id   AF-A0A170QYI9-F1
#
_cell.length_a   1.000
_cell.length_b   1.000
_cell.length_c   1.000
_cell.angle_alpha   90.00
_cell.angle_beta   90.00
_cell.angle_gamma   90.00
#
_symmetry.space_group_name_H-M   'P 1'
#
loop_
_entity.id
_entity.type
_entity.pdbx_description
1 polymer ?
#
loop_
_entity_poly.entity_id
_entity_poly.type
_entity_poly.pdbx_seq_one_letter_code
_entity_poly.pdbx_strand_id
1 'polypeptide(L)'
;MLRGLLFADNDTFFVTSCRRLSPLTTKENAKRFFEACEKLFLDGPRLGAVSEIQVPNVTNNYLVDGFFKFIQITGMFAEGLAVLESVLEKEPEVVTLISKLLLLQNEEVKAVERMNKGILENPRDAFLLELQSKFCQDKNRLDLALDCAIRAVNSAPSEFITWARLVEVYIQKGDYEQALLTLNSCPMFTYHEVDSHRMPVPAKSHFPLPTTGVIDEIWAVDINADNEVSDPSLLRLTAPTLRATFAKAYDLLTQIVARIGWDKLLKYRSNVFVMELEYRKDKNEKKSGHETEDKGGESKPNTDKKESSGKEQKISDKSDSKISDTDYAVLSNGSSDQNGGVNGESTPNGGLERPPTATTGTGTVSTSPALEASSATVPVELRNKRLCERWLDHLFMVLYDDLRTYTVWRTEMVHYQSQQLPYVKSALEWEIYGMVAHRLKHQDEAIDAFQKSMEVKFSDRVLWKLLDCYAPEEKAIPVNIPAALDAVVNLTAWNHRWYTDFSPKLLIALEKVITSEGLVKVRSKIDAKYSPQGVVAIVNSILNTLALFELPGTEY
;
A
#
# COMPACT_ATOMS: atom_id res chain seq x y z
N MET A 1 10.24 -22.98 2.51
CA MET A 1 10.31 -22.15 3.73
C MET A 1 10.03 -20.68 3.44
N LEU A 2 10.82 -20.00 2.61
CA LEU A 2 10.60 -18.58 2.26
C LEU A 2 9.17 -18.26 1.80
N ARG A 3 8.62 -19.03 0.85
CA ARG A 3 7.22 -18.88 0.41
C ARG A 3 6.20 -18.97 1.55
N GLY A 4 6.42 -19.88 2.50
CA GLY A 4 5.55 -20.02 3.68
C GLY A 4 5.69 -18.85 4.66
N LEU A 5 6.89 -18.27 4.80
CA LEU A 5 7.13 -17.13 5.69
C LEU A 5 6.63 -15.81 5.13
N LEU A 6 6.74 -15.60 3.82
CA LEU A 6 6.40 -14.33 3.17
C LEU A 6 4.96 -14.28 2.67
N PHE A 7 4.45 -15.38 2.11
CA PHE A 7 3.23 -15.35 1.31
C PHE A 7 2.08 -16.15 1.91
N ALA A 8 2.25 -16.80 3.07
CA ALA A 8 1.16 -17.56 3.69
C ALA A 8 -0.05 -16.69 4.03
N ASP A 9 0.16 -15.43 4.44
CA ASP A 9 -0.93 -14.54 4.85
C ASP A 9 -1.48 -13.69 3.69
N ASN A 10 -0.99 -13.87 2.46
CA ASN A 10 -1.43 -13.09 1.31
C ASN A 10 -2.54 -13.81 0.55
N ASP A 11 -3.69 -13.15 0.43
CA ASP A 11 -4.87 -13.64 -0.31
C ASP A 11 -4.53 -14.03 -1.75
N THR A 12 -3.61 -13.33 -2.42
CA THR A 12 -3.22 -13.65 -3.81
C THR A 12 -2.51 -15.00 -3.93
N PHE A 13 -1.98 -15.52 -2.83
CA PHE A 13 -1.30 -16.82 -2.76
C PHE A 13 -2.17 -17.90 -2.13
N PHE A 14 -3.40 -17.56 -1.74
CA PHE A 14 -4.35 -18.52 -1.22
C PHE A 14 -4.85 -19.40 -2.36
N VAL A 15 -4.61 -20.70 -2.21
CA VAL A 15 -5.07 -21.73 -3.15
C VAL A 15 -5.91 -22.69 -2.34
N THR A 16 -7.20 -22.76 -2.64
CA THR A 16 -8.20 -23.53 -1.89
C THR A 16 -7.84 -25.01 -1.76
N SER A 17 -7.12 -25.57 -2.73
CA SER A 17 -6.69 -26.98 -2.74
C SER A 17 -5.38 -27.27 -2.01
N CYS A 18 -4.71 -26.25 -1.45
CA CYS A 18 -3.41 -26.41 -0.81
C CYS A 18 -3.51 -26.47 0.70
N ARG A 19 -2.91 -27.49 1.32
CA ARG A 19 -2.68 -27.52 2.76
C ARG A 19 -1.35 -26.85 3.10
N ARG A 20 -1.38 -25.90 4.03
CA ARG A 20 -0.18 -25.19 4.51
C ARG A 20 0.20 -25.70 5.88
N LEU A 21 1.38 -26.30 5.98
CA LEU A 21 1.93 -26.83 7.22
C LEU A 21 2.92 -25.85 7.83
N SER A 22 3.06 -25.89 9.16
CA SER A 22 4.09 -25.12 9.86
C SER A 22 5.49 -25.61 9.48
N PRO A 23 6.38 -24.73 8.98
CA PRO A 23 7.78 -25.06 8.76
C PRO A 23 8.59 -25.07 10.07
N LEU A 24 8.05 -24.55 11.18
CA LEU A 24 8.75 -24.30 12.45
C LEU A 24 8.54 -25.41 13.49
N THR A 25 8.55 -26.67 13.07
CA THR A 25 8.23 -27.78 13.98
C THR A 25 9.36 -28.13 14.96
N THR A 26 10.63 -27.86 14.63
CA THR A 26 11.79 -28.23 15.46
C THR A 26 12.87 -27.15 15.45
N LYS A 27 13.65 -27.06 16.55
CA LYS A 27 14.84 -26.19 16.64
C LYS A 27 15.92 -26.56 15.60
N GLU A 28 15.96 -27.82 15.15
CA GLU A 28 16.88 -28.25 14.09
C GLU A 28 16.53 -27.66 12.72
N ASN A 29 15.24 -27.57 12.38
CA ASN A 29 14.79 -26.94 11.14
C ASN A 29 15.16 -25.45 11.10
N ALA A 30 15.13 -24.79 12.26
CA ALA A 30 15.60 -23.41 12.41
C ALA A 30 17.09 -23.27 12.10
N LYS A 31 17.95 -24.14 12.66
CA LYS A 31 19.39 -24.14 12.35
C LYS A 31 19.69 -24.40 10.88
N ARG A 32 19.00 -25.38 10.27
CA ARG A 32 19.13 -25.66 8.82
C ARG A 32 18.73 -24.46 7.95
N PHE A 33 17.75 -23.67 8.40
CA PHE A 33 17.38 -22.45 7.69
C PHE A 33 18.51 -21.42 7.70
N PHE A 34 19.16 -21.20 8.85
CA PHE A 34 20.32 -20.29 8.93
C PHE A 34 21.49 -20.75 8.06
N GLU A 35 21.85 -22.04 8.11
CA GLU A 35 22.89 -22.61 7.26
C GLU A 35 22.59 -22.46 5.75
N ALA A 36 21.31 -22.64 5.37
CA ALA A 36 20.88 -22.45 4.00
C ALA A 36 20.91 -20.97 3.58
N CYS A 37 20.50 -20.06 4.47
CA CYS A 37 20.55 -18.62 4.21
C CYS A 37 21.99 -18.13 4.01
N GLU A 38 22.94 -18.59 4.83
CA GLU A 38 24.36 -18.23 4.70
C GLU A 38 24.94 -18.68 3.36
N LYS A 39 24.63 -19.92 2.93
CA LYS A 39 25.11 -20.48 1.66
C LYS A 39 24.52 -19.80 0.44
N LEU A 40 23.22 -19.46 0.49
CA LEU A 40 22.47 -18.92 -0.64
C LEU A 40 22.36 -17.39 -0.62
N PHE A 41 23.01 -16.71 0.32
CA PHE A 41 22.87 -15.28 0.52
C PHE A 41 23.15 -14.47 -0.75
N LEU A 42 24.24 -14.78 -1.45
CA LEU A 42 24.67 -14.08 -2.68
C LEU A 42 23.72 -14.32 -3.87
N ASP A 43 22.97 -15.43 -3.86
CA ASP A 43 21.95 -15.73 -4.88
C ASP A 43 20.58 -15.09 -4.57
N GLY A 44 20.45 -14.41 -3.42
CA GLY A 44 19.21 -13.76 -2.96
C GLY A 44 18.51 -12.87 -3.99
N PRO A 45 19.23 -11.99 -4.73
CA PRO A 45 18.62 -11.11 -5.74
C PRO A 45 17.84 -11.85 -6.85
N ARG A 46 18.18 -13.11 -7.12
CA ARG A 46 17.50 -13.93 -8.15
C ARG A 46 16.05 -14.26 -7.80
N LEU A 47 15.70 -14.18 -6.52
CA LEU A 47 14.34 -14.44 -6.05
C LEU A 47 13.40 -13.26 -6.35
N GLY A 48 13.93 -12.09 -6.65
CA GLY A 48 13.16 -10.85 -6.76
C GLY A 48 13.04 -10.10 -5.43
N ALA A 49 12.30 -9.00 -5.45
CA ALA A 49 12.06 -8.11 -4.32
C ALA A 49 10.61 -7.60 -4.33
N VAL A 50 10.20 -6.98 -3.23
CA VAL A 50 8.92 -6.28 -3.12
C VAL A 50 8.81 -5.22 -4.24
N SER A 51 7.61 -5.01 -4.80
CA SER A 51 7.35 -4.12 -5.93
C SER A 51 7.67 -2.63 -5.71
N GLU A 52 8.12 -2.27 -4.52
CA GLU A 52 8.59 -0.93 -4.15
C GLU A 52 10.07 -0.71 -4.47
N ILE A 53 10.81 -1.81 -4.64
CA ILE A 53 12.22 -1.82 -5.01
C ILE A 53 12.28 -2.06 -6.51
N GLN A 54 12.98 -1.20 -7.23
CA GLN A 54 13.09 -1.33 -8.68
C GLN A 54 14.00 -2.49 -9.07
N VAL A 55 15.18 -2.54 -8.46
CA VAL A 55 16.21 -3.54 -8.75
C VAL A 55 16.54 -4.29 -7.47
N PRO A 56 16.27 -5.61 -7.41
CA PRO A 56 16.67 -6.44 -6.28
C PRO A 56 18.18 -6.35 -6.06
N ASN A 57 18.58 -6.06 -4.83
CA ASN A 57 19.98 -6.01 -4.44
C ASN A 57 20.25 -7.02 -3.32
N VAL A 58 21.51 -7.12 -2.90
CA VAL A 58 21.92 -8.09 -1.88
C VAL A 58 21.24 -7.82 -0.53
N THR A 59 20.95 -6.55 -0.22
CA THR A 59 20.30 -6.13 1.02
C THR A 59 18.77 -6.24 0.99
N ASN A 60 18.13 -6.04 -0.17
CA ASN A 60 16.68 -6.01 -0.32
C ASN A 60 16.25 -7.00 -1.40
N ASN A 61 15.81 -8.16 -0.94
CA ASN A 61 15.28 -9.24 -1.74
C ASN A 61 14.43 -10.14 -0.83
N TYR A 62 13.69 -11.08 -1.41
CA TYR A 62 12.84 -11.97 -0.64
C TYR A 62 13.59 -12.92 0.30
N LEU A 63 14.87 -13.24 0.06
CA LEU A 63 15.65 -14.03 1.02
C LEU A 63 15.87 -13.22 2.31
N VAL A 64 16.26 -11.95 2.19
CA VAL A 64 16.45 -11.05 3.32
C VAL A 64 15.14 -10.79 4.04
N ASP A 65 14.06 -10.48 3.32
CA ASP A 65 12.74 -10.29 3.94
C ASP A 65 12.28 -11.53 4.71
N GLY A 66 12.48 -12.72 4.13
CA GLY A 66 12.15 -13.99 4.76
C GLY A 66 13.03 -14.29 5.98
N PHE A 67 14.31 -13.90 5.93
CA PHE A 67 15.25 -14.01 7.05
C PHE A 67 14.83 -13.12 8.23
N PHE A 68 14.48 -11.86 7.99
CA PHE A 68 13.99 -10.98 9.05
C PHE A 68 12.65 -11.45 9.63
N LYS A 69 11.71 -11.88 8.77
CA LYS A 69 10.43 -12.44 9.22
C LYS A 69 10.65 -13.69 10.08
N PHE A 70 11.58 -14.55 9.69
CA PHE A 70 11.93 -15.74 10.44
C PHE A 70 12.50 -15.41 11.83
N ILE A 71 13.45 -14.46 11.91
CA ILE A 71 14.03 -14.05 13.20
C ILE A 71 12.98 -13.38 14.07
N GLN A 72 12.11 -12.55 13.50
CA GLN A 72 11.02 -11.93 14.24
C GLN A 72 10.10 -12.98 14.90
N ILE A 73 9.78 -14.07 14.19
CA ILE A 73 8.92 -15.14 14.72
C ILE A 73 9.64 -16.02 15.74
N THR A 74 10.95 -16.26 15.55
CA THR A 74 11.72 -17.23 16.36
C THR A 74 12.51 -16.60 17.50
N GLY A 75 12.71 -15.28 17.51
CA GLY A 75 13.53 -14.60 18.51
C GLY A 75 15.02 -14.96 18.49
N MET A 76 15.48 -15.71 17.48
CA MET A 76 16.87 -16.20 17.36
C MET A 76 17.80 -15.11 16.80
N PHE A 77 17.93 -13.99 17.54
CA PHE A 77 18.73 -12.84 17.12
C PHE A 77 20.24 -13.12 17.12
N ALA A 78 20.73 -13.93 18.07
CA ALA A 78 22.16 -14.23 18.20
C ALA A 78 22.69 -15.04 17.01
N GLU A 79 21.97 -16.09 16.59
CA GLU A 79 22.31 -16.88 15.41
C GLU A 79 22.16 -16.05 14.12
N GLY A 80 21.13 -15.20 14.06
CA GLY A 80 20.96 -14.26 12.95
C GLY A 80 22.13 -13.29 12.80
N LEU A 81 22.62 -12.73 13.91
CA LEU A 81 23.79 -11.86 13.91
C LEU A 81 25.06 -12.61 13.48
N ALA A 82 25.28 -13.82 13.98
CA ALA A 82 26.44 -14.63 13.60
C ALA A 82 26.49 -14.91 12.09
N VAL A 83 25.35 -15.21 11.46
CA VAL A 83 25.25 -15.39 10.01
C VAL A 83 25.53 -14.09 9.26
N LEU A 84 24.99 -12.96 9.72
CA LEU A 84 25.26 -11.68 9.04
C LEU A 84 26.72 -11.23 9.23
N GLU A 85 27.35 -11.54 10.36
CA GLU A 85 28.77 -11.25 10.60
C GLU A 85 29.70 -12.10 9.73
N SER A 86 29.36 -13.38 9.47
CA SER A 86 30.13 -14.20 8.54
C SER A 86 30.00 -13.73 7.08
N VAL A 87 28.83 -13.20 6.71
CA VAL A 87 28.60 -12.64 5.38
C VAL A 87 29.24 -11.26 5.22
N LEU A 88 29.37 -10.47 6.29
CA LEU A 88 30.01 -9.15 6.27
C LEU A 88 31.45 -9.20 5.76
N GLU A 89 32.18 -10.30 5.98
CA GLU A 89 33.53 -10.50 5.44
C GLU A 89 33.56 -10.52 3.91
N LYS A 90 32.44 -10.90 3.27
CA LYS A 90 32.30 -11.00 1.82
C LYS A 90 31.69 -9.75 1.22
N GLU A 91 30.65 -9.20 1.85
CA GLU A 91 29.88 -8.07 1.33
C GLU A 91 29.73 -6.97 2.39
N PRO A 92 30.36 -5.79 2.20
CA PRO A 92 30.31 -4.71 3.18
C PRO A 92 28.93 -4.02 3.28
N GLU A 93 28.05 -4.16 2.29
CA GLU A 93 26.70 -3.57 2.30
C GLU A 93 25.77 -4.19 3.36
N VAL A 94 26.14 -5.35 3.90
CA VAL A 94 25.38 -6.09 4.92
C VAL A 94 25.36 -5.39 6.27
N VAL A 95 26.18 -4.36 6.49
CA VAL A 95 26.13 -3.50 7.69
C VAL A 95 24.72 -2.93 7.92
N THR A 96 23.98 -2.63 6.84
CA THR A 96 22.58 -2.19 6.89
C THR A 96 21.68 -3.22 7.58
N LEU A 97 21.84 -4.50 7.23
CA LEU A 97 21.05 -5.61 7.77
C LEU A 97 21.40 -5.88 9.23
N ILE A 98 22.69 -5.84 9.58
CA ILE A 98 23.15 -5.99 10.97
C ILE A 98 22.56 -4.88 11.84
N SER A 99 22.62 -3.64 11.37
CA SER A 99 22.07 -2.49 12.09
C SER A 99 20.56 -2.61 12.28
N LYS A 100 19.83 -3.04 11.25
CA LYS A 100 18.39 -3.32 11.32
C LYS A 100 18.07 -4.43 12.32
N LEU A 101 18.88 -5.49 12.38
CA LEU A 101 18.69 -6.60 13.31
C LEU A 101 18.94 -6.18 14.77
N LEU A 102 19.99 -5.38 15.03
CA LEU A 102 20.26 -4.83 16.35
C LEU A 102 19.13 -3.91 16.85
N LEU A 103 18.52 -3.12 15.95
CA LEU A 103 17.34 -2.31 16.29
C LEU A 103 16.12 -3.18 16.64
N LEU A 104 15.93 -4.32 15.97
CA LEU A 104 14.86 -5.27 16.32
C LEU A 104 15.08 -5.91 17.69
N GLN A 105 16.34 -6.21 18.04
CA GLN A 105 16.73 -6.72 19.37
C GLN A 105 16.63 -5.65 20.49
N ASN A 106 16.31 -4.40 20.16
CA ASN A 106 16.33 -3.23 21.05
C ASN A 106 17.73 -2.83 21.54
N GLU A 107 18.80 -3.21 20.84
CA GLU A 107 20.18 -2.78 21.13
C GLU A 107 20.55 -1.50 20.34
N GLU A 108 19.89 -0.39 20.68
CA GLU A 108 20.01 0.87 19.92
C GLU A 108 21.44 1.45 19.89
N VAL A 109 22.16 1.38 21.00
CA VAL A 109 23.52 1.97 21.10
C VAL A 109 24.49 1.27 20.15
N LYS A 110 24.51 -0.07 20.17
CA LYS A 110 25.35 -0.86 19.25
C LYS A 110 24.93 -0.67 17.81
N ALA A 111 23.62 -0.56 17.54
CA ALA A 111 23.13 -0.27 16.20
C ALA A 111 23.67 1.07 15.69
N VAL A 112 23.62 2.14 16.50
CA VAL A 112 24.13 3.46 16.13
C VAL A 112 25.64 3.45 15.92
N GLU A 113 26.41 2.77 16.78
CA GLU A 113 27.86 2.60 16.60
C GLU A 113 28.19 1.90 15.28
N ARG A 114 27.47 0.81 14.95
CA ARG A 114 27.65 0.07 13.70
C ARG A 114 27.24 0.90 12.49
N MET A 115 26.14 1.65 12.56
CA MET A 115 25.72 2.56 11.49
C MET A 115 26.75 3.67 11.26
N ASN A 116 27.29 4.27 12.32
CA ASN A 116 28.32 5.31 12.19
C ASN A 116 29.59 4.76 11.55
N LYS A 117 30.07 3.59 12.01
CA LYS A 117 31.23 2.92 11.42
C LYS A 117 31.00 2.62 9.92
N GLY A 118 29.83 2.08 9.58
CA GLY A 118 29.47 1.79 8.19
C GLY A 118 29.45 3.01 7.28
N ILE A 119 28.98 4.16 7.77
CA ILE A 119 28.98 5.41 6.99
C ILE A 119 30.37 6.01 6.85
N LEU A 120 31.22 5.89 7.87
CA LEU A 120 32.61 6.33 7.78
C LEU A 120 33.38 5.52 6.73
N GLU A 121 33.07 4.23 6.59
CA GLU A 121 33.64 3.36 5.56
C GLU A 121 33.02 3.65 4.18
N ASN A 122 31.69 3.75 4.10
CA ASN A 122 30.93 4.00 2.87
C ASN A 122 29.96 5.19 3.02
N PRO A 123 30.41 6.43 2.74
CA PRO A 123 29.59 7.63 2.94
C PRO A 123 28.36 7.77 2.01
N ARG A 124 28.26 6.92 0.98
CA ARG A 124 27.20 6.93 -0.05
C ARG A 124 26.25 5.74 0.04
N ASP A 125 26.29 4.96 1.11
CA ASP A 125 25.31 3.89 1.32
C ASP A 125 23.91 4.49 1.60
N ALA A 126 23.03 4.42 0.61
CA ALA A 126 21.70 5.01 0.68
C ALA A 126 20.78 4.30 1.68
N PHE A 127 20.90 2.97 1.83
CA PHE A 127 20.04 2.21 2.74
C PHE A 127 20.46 2.40 4.19
N LEU A 128 21.75 2.54 4.45
CA LEU A 128 22.25 2.86 5.79
C LEU A 128 21.83 4.27 6.22
N LEU A 129 21.92 5.25 5.32
CA LEU A 129 21.45 6.61 5.55
C LEU A 129 19.93 6.68 5.76
N GLU A 130 19.15 5.89 5.01
CA GLU A 130 17.71 5.76 5.21
C GLU A 130 17.38 5.19 6.58
N LEU A 131 18.07 4.13 7.01
CA LEU A 131 17.89 3.52 8.33
C LEU A 131 18.24 4.49 9.47
N GLN A 132 19.32 5.27 9.31
CA GLN A 132 19.66 6.32 10.26
C GLN A 132 18.60 7.42 10.31
N SER A 133 18.11 7.86 9.14
CA SER A 133 17.05 8.86 9.06
C SER A 133 15.81 8.37 9.79
N LYS A 134 15.39 7.12 9.55
CA LYS A 134 14.29 6.46 10.26
C LYS A 134 14.51 6.45 11.78
N PHE A 135 15.69 6.02 12.23
CA PHE A 135 16.00 5.98 13.66
C PHE A 135 15.95 7.38 14.30
N CYS A 136 16.51 8.40 13.65
CA CYS A 136 16.45 9.78 14.13
C CYS A 136 15.01 10.33 14.16
N GLN A 137 14.20 9.96 13.17
CA GLN A 137 12.78 10.29 13.08
C GLN A 137 11.99 9.68 14.25
N ASP A 138 12.21 8.40 14.56
CA ASP A 138 11.58 7.70 15.69
C ASP A 138 11.96 8.33 17.05
N LYS A 139 13.17 8.89 17.16
CA LYS A 139 13.64 9.66 18.32
C LYS A 139 13.22 11.13 18.32
N ASN A 140 12.37 11.55 17.38
CA ASN A 140 11.90 12.92 17.22
C ASN A 140 13.03 13.95 17.01
N ARG A 141 14.16 13.54 16.43
CA ARG A 141 15.30 14.41 16.07
C ARG A 141 15.26 14.72 14.57
N LEU A 142 14.28 15.53 14.18
CA LEU A 142 13.99 15.85 12.78
C LEU A 142 15.15 16.57 12.07
N ASP A 143 15.94 17.38 12.79
CA ASP A 143 17.07 18.10 12.20
C ASP A 143 18.13 17.15 11.61
N LEU A 144 18.44 16.08 12.34
CA LEU A 144 19.40 15.06 11.92
C LEU A 144 18.77 14.12 10.90
N ALA A 145 17.51 13.74 11.10
CA ALA A 145 16.78 12.88 10.17
C ALA A 145 16.70 13.47 8.76
N LEU A 146 16.54 14.81 8.67
CA LEU A 146 16.47 15.52 7.40
C LEU A 146 17.79 15.50 6.63
N ASP A 147 18.92 15.78 7.29
CA ASP A 147 20.24 15.72 6.64
C ASP A 147 20.55 14.31 6.12
N CYS A 148 20.30 13.29 6.94
CA CYS A 148 20.44 11.88 6.54
C CYS A 148 19.53 11.54 5.36
N ALA A 149 18.27 11.97 5.36
CA ALA A 149 17.32 11.69 4.28
C ALA A 149 17.73 12.35 2.95
N ILE A 150 18.16 13.62 2.99
CA ILE A 150 18.64 14.33 1.80
C ILE A 150 19.87 13.64 1.23
N ARG A 151 20.80 13.23 2.09
CA ARG A 151 21.99 12.46 1.67
C ARG A 151 21.63 11.09 1.09
N ALA A 152 20.63 10.41 1.64
CA ALA A 152 20.13 9.14 1.11
C ALA A 152 19.57 9.31 -0.31
N VAL A 153 18.72 10.32 -0.52
CA VAL A 153 18.16 10.66 -1.84
C VAL A 153 19.25 11.02 -2.85
N ASN A 154 20.24 11.82 -2.44
CA ASN A 154 21.37 12.18 -3.31
C ASN A 154 22.23 10.96 -3.67
N SER A 155 22.28 9.94 -2.81
CA SER A 155 23.06 8.73 -3.03
C SER A 155 22.33 7.73 -3.95
N ALA A 156 21.01 7.59 -3.80
CA ALA A 156 20.16 6.74 -4.64
C ALA A 156 18.86 7.46 -5.04
N PRO A 157 18.90 8.33 -6.07
CA PRO A 157 17.71 9.06 -6.52
C PRO A 157 16.73 8.20 -7.31
N SER A 158 17.14 7.02 -7.75
CA SER A 158 16.27 6.06 -8.45
C SER A 158 15.39 5.25 -7.50
N GLU A 159 15.71 5.16 -6.21
CA GLU A 159 15.00 4.30 -5.27
C GLU A 159 13.82 5.00 -4.61
N PHE A 160 12.62 4.40 -4.63
CA PHE A 160 11.42 5.01 -4.04
C PHE A 160 11.55 5.22 -2.52
N ILE A 161 12.20 4.29 -1.81
CA ILE A 161 12.26 4.26 -0.35
C ILE A 161 12.97 5.51 0.21
N THR A 162 14.03 5.99 -0.44
CA THR A 162 14.79 7.17 0.00
C THR A 162 13.93 8.44 -0.10
N TRP A 163 13.18 8.61 -1.19
CA TRP A 163 12.25 9.72 -1.37
C TRP A 163 11.07 9.64 -0.41
N ALA A 164 10.49 8.46 -0.22
CA ALA A 164 9.39 8.25 0.73
C ALA A 164 9.80 8.65 2.15
N ARG A 165 10.99 8.25 2.60
CA ARG A 165 11.55 8.67 3.91
C ARG A 165 11.70 10.18 4.00
N LEU A 166 12.22 10.83 2.96
CA LEU A 166 12.36 12.29 2.93
C LEU A 166 10.99 13.01 3.04
N VAL A 167 9.96 12.50 2.35
CA VAL A 167 8.59 13.00 2.45
C VAL A 167 8.07 12.85 3.89
N GLU A 168 8.23 11.68 4.52
CA GLU A 168 7.80 11.45 5.90
C GLU A 168 8.46 12.43 6.89
N VAL A 169 9.76 12.71 6.73
CA VAL A 169 10.48 13.68 7.56
C VAL A 169 9.92 15.10 7.36
N TYR A 170 9.62 15.51 6.13
CA TYR A 170 9.01 16.81 5.86
C TYR A 170 7.59 16.93 6.45
N ILE A 171 6.78 15.86 6.37
CA ILE A 171 5.44 15.80 6.98
C ILE A 171 5.54 15.98 8.50
N GLN A 172 6.53 15.35 9.14
CA GLN A 172 6.74 15.50 10.58
C GLN A 172 7.24 16.89 10.97
N LYS A 173 8.09 17.51 10.14
CA LYS A 173 8.56 18.89 10.33
C LYS A 173 7.47 19.94 10.10
N GLY A 174 6.41 19.58 9.38
CA GLY A 174 5.30 20.47 9.01
C GLY A 174 5.57 21.30 7.75
N ASP A 175 6.61 20.97 6.98
CA ASP A 175 6.92 21.60 5.70
C ASP A 175 6.21 20.85 4.56
N TYR A 176 4.92 21.15 4.40
CA TYR A 176 4.06 20.45 3.45
C TYR A 176 4.34 20.83 1.98
N GLU A 177 4.88 22.02 1.73
CA GLU A 177 5.23 22.44 0.36
C GLU A 177 6.41 21.62 -0.17
N GLN A 178 7.47 21.46 0.63
CA GLN A 178 8.59 20.60 0.28
C GLN A 178 8.20 19.12 0.25
N ALA A 179 7.31 18.67 1.16
CA ALA A 179 6.78 17.31 1.11
C ALA A 179 6.09 17.01 -0.23
N LEU A 180 5.24 17.91 -0.72
CA LEU A 180 4.55 17.74 -2.02
C LEU A 180 5.52 17.79 -3.20
N LEU A 181 6.49 18.71 -3.19
CA LEU A 181 7.54 18.78 -4.21
C LEU A 181 8.36 17.50 -4.29
N THR A 182 8.72 16.96 -3.13
CA THR A 182 9.48 15.72 -2.98
C THR A 182 8.65 14.53 -3.45
N LEU A 183 7.38 14.45 -3.04
CA LEU A 183 6.45 13.40 -3.46
C LEU A 183 6.25 13.39 -4.97
N ASN A 184 6.15 14.55 -5.60
CA ASN A 184 6.05 14.68 -7.06
C ASN A 184 7.32 14.20 -7.78
N SER A 185 8.46 14.23 -7.11
CA SER A 185 9.76 13.80 -7.65
C SER A 185 10.05 12.31 -7.39
N CYS A 186 9.18 11.60 -6.66
CA CYS A 186 9.35 10.18 -6.37
C CYS A 186 9.32 9.32 -7.64
N PRO A 187 10.28 8.39 -7.82
CA PRO A 187 10.22 7.41 -8.89
C PRO A 187 9.09 6.41 -8.61
N MET A 188 8.19 6.23 -9.57
CA MET A 188 7.04 5.34 -9.45
C MET A 188 7.27 4.06 -10.25
N PHE A 189 7.05 2.92 -9.62
CA PHE A 189 7.23 1.60 -10.23
C PHE A 189 5.90 0.91 -10.47
N THR A 190 5.80 0.28 -11.62
CA THR A 190 4.67 -0.59 -11.96
C THR A 190 4.67 -1.81 -11.06
N TYR A 191 3.49 -2.22 -10.62
CA TYR A 191 3.33 -3.46 -9.87
C TYR A 191 3.77 -4.66 -10.72
N HIS A 192 4.69 -5.45 -10.20
CA HIS A 192 5.04 -6.75 -10.75
C HIS A 192 4.34 -7.83 -9.92
N GLU A 193 3.59 -8.72 -10.59
CA GLU A 193 2.93 -9.83 -9.92
C GLU A 193 3.97 -10.74 -9.27
N VAL A 194 3.79 -10.95 -7.97
CA VAL A 194 4.66 -11.82 -7.17
C VAL A 194 4.23 -13.27 -7.40
N ASP A 195 5.17 -14.12 -7.80
CA ASP A 195 5.18 -15.61 -7.78
C ASP A 195 3.80 -16.30 -7.61
N SER A 196 2.80 -15.97 -8.44
CA SER A 196 1.43 -16.43 -8.26
C SER A 196 1.29 -17.89 -8.70
N HIS A 197 0.64 -18.71 -7.87
CA HIS A 197 0.43 -20.12 -8.17
C HIS A 197 -0.56 -20.27 -9.33
N ARG A 198 -0.04 -20.54 -10.53
CA ARG A 198 -0.88 -20.91 -11.69
C ARG A 198 -1.23 -22.40 -11.60
N MET A 199 -2.30 -22.71 -10.89
CA MET A 199 -2.83 -24.07 -10.84
C MET A 199 -3.73 -24.35 -12.04
N PRO A 200 -3.67 -25.56 -12.63
CA PRO A 200 -4.62 -25.96 -13.67
C PRO A 200 -6.03 -26.06 -13.07
N VAL A 201 -7.05 -25.83 -13.90
CA VAL A 201 -8.44 -25.96 -13.49
C VAL A 201 -8.73 -27.41 -13.09
N PRO A 202 -9.18 -27.68 -11.86
CA PRO A 202 -9.44 -29.05 -11.41
C PRO A 202 -10.71 -29.60 -12.08
N ALA A 203 -10.69 -30.87 -12.49
CA ALA A 203 -11.86 -31.52 -13.05
C ALA A 203 -12.97 -31.80 -12.01
N LYS A 204 -12.58 -32.04 -10.75
CA LYS A 204 -13.46 -32.19 -9.59
C LYS A 204 -12.73 -31.66 -8.34
N SER A 205 -13.44 -30.94 -7.49
CA SER A 205 -12.93 -30.40 -6.22
C SER A 205 -13.59 -31.10 -5.04
N HIS A 206 -12.80 -31.54 -4.07
CA HIS A 206 -13.27 -32.14 -2.83
C HIS A 206 -12.63 -31.42 -1.64
N PHE A 207 -13.47 -30.78 -0.82
CA PHE A 207 -13.06 -30.00 0.34
C PHE A 207 -13.61 -30.65 1.62
N PRO A 208 -12.87 -31.57 2.26
CA PRO A 208 -13.31 -32.21 3.50
C PRO A 208 -13.40 -31.19 4.63
N LEU A 209 -14.55 -31.11 5.30
CA LEU A 209 -14.69 -30.25 6.48
C LEU A 209 -13.90 -30.86 7.65
N PRO A 210 -13.00 -30.11 8.32
CA PRO A 210 -12.34 -30.59 9.53
C PRO A 210 -13.36 -30.88 10.63
N THR A 211 -13.11 -31.88 11.46
CA THR A 211 -13.96 -32.21 12.62
C THR A 211 -13.55 -31.47 13.89
N THR A 212 -12.40 -30.82 13.87
CA THR A 212 -11.80 -30.07 14.99
C THR A 212 -11.78 -28.57 14.71
N GLY A 213 -11.89 -27.75 15.76
CA GLY A 213 -11.79 -26.30 15.63
C GLY A 213 -13.02 -25.62 15.03
N VAL A 214 -14.19 -26.20 15.21
CA VAL A 214 -15.46 -25.68 14.69
C VAL A 214 -15.94 -24.56 15.60
N ILE A 215 -16.08 -23.36 15.05
CA ILE A 215 -16.85 -22.27 15.65
C ILE A 215 -18.04 -22.04 14.73
N ASP A 216 -19.24 -22.35 15.20
CA ASP A 216 -20.45 -22.35 14.37
C ASP A 216 -20.70 -20.97 13.71
N GLU A 217 -20.48 -19.88 14.45
CA GLU A 217 -20.63 -18.49 13.96
C GLU A 217 -19.66 -18.15 12.81
N ILE A 218 -18.47 -18.76 12.81
CA ILE A 218 -17.42 -18.49 11.81
C ILE A 218 -17.57 -19.43 10.61
N TRP A 219 -18.08 -20.63 10.84
CA TRP A 219 -18.23 -21.66 9.82
C TRP A 219 -19.54 -21.53 9.04
N ALA A 220 -20.52 -20.81 9.59
CA ALA A 220 -21.77 -20.44 8.94
C ALA A 220 -21.56 -19.39 7.84
N VAL A 221 -20.88 -19.78 6.76
CA VAL A 221 -20.77 -18.97 5.56
C VAL A 221 -21.98 -19.26 4.69
N ASP A 222 -22.90 -18.29 4.60
CA ASP A 222 -24.00 -18.37 3.64
C ASP A 222 -23.45 -18.38 2.20
N ILE A 223 -23.75 -19.45 1.46
CA ILE A 223 -23.31 -19.68 0.08
C ILE A 223 -23.89 -18.62 -0.89
N ASN A 224 -24.88 -17.84 -0.46
CA ASN A 224 -25.58 -16.81 -1.25
C ASN A 224 -24.99 -15.40 -1.11
N ALA A 225 -23.73 -15.27 -0.68
CA ALA A 225 -23.06 -14.01 -0.38
C ALA A 225 -23.01 -12.99 -1.54
N ASP A 226 -23.14 -13.43 -2.80
CA ASP A 226 -22.94 -12.59 -4.00
C ASP A 226 -24.14 -11.69 -4.36
N ASN A 227 -25.28 -11.82 -3.68
CA ASN A 227 -26.50 -11.05 -3.97
C ASN A 227 -26.72 -9.85 -3.02
N GLU A 228 -25.71 -9.42 -2.27
CA GLU A 228 -25.82 -8.22 -1.44
C GLU A 228 -25.92 -6.96 -2.32
N VAL A 229 -27.09 -6.31 -2.27
CA VAL A 229 -27.31 -5.01 -2.90
C VAL A 229 -26.46 -3.98 -2.16
N SER A 230 -25.44 -3.46 -2.83
CA SER A 230 -24.60 -2.37 -2.33
C SER A 230 -24.73 -1.16 -3.25
N ASP A 231 -24.51 0.04 -2.70
CA ASP A 231 -24.47 1.26 -3.51
C ASP A 231 -23.36 1.16 -4.58
N PRO A 232 -23.70 1.24 -5.89
CA PRO A 232 -22.73 1.23 -6.98
C PRO A 232 -21.63 2.30 -6.85
N SER A 233 -21.91 3.40 -6.14
CA SER A 233 -20.93 4.47 -5.90
C SER A 233 -19.74 4.01 -5.05
N LEU A 234 -19.98 3.12 -4.08
CA LEU A 234 -18.97 2.58 -3.16
C LEU A 234 -18.07 1.54 -3.84
N LEU A 235 -18.64 0.75 -4.75
CA LEU A 235 -17.89 -0.24 -5.54
C LEU A 235 -16.96 0.41 -6.57
N ARG A 236 -17.26 1.64 -6.99
CA ARG A 236 -16.47 2.38 -7.98
C ARG A 236 -15.22 3.03 -7.39
N LEU A 237 -15.01 2.98 -6.07
CA LEU A 237 -13.84 3.55 -5.43
C LEU A 237 -12.54 2.96 -6.01
N THR A 238 -11.64 3.84 -6.41
CA THR A 238 -10.38 3.48 -7.08
C THR A 238 -9.25 3.21 -6.08
N ALA A 239 -9.31 3.77 -4.87
CA ALA A 239 -8.28 3.63 -3.84
C ALA A 239 -7.90 2.16 -3.51
N PRO A 240 -8.85 1.20 -3.38
CA PRO A 240 -8.52 -0.19 -3.12
C PRO A 240 -7.71 -0.88 -4.22
N THR A 241 -7.74 -0.35 -5.45
CA THR A 241 -7.01 -0.91 -6.60
C THR A 241 -5.56 -0.46 -6.68
N LEU A 242 -5.17 0.56 -5.90
CA LEU A 242 -3.81 1.06 -5.86
C LEU A 242 -2.85 -0.02 -5.31
N ARG A 243 -1.69 -0.19 -5.94
CA ARG A 243 -0.67 -1.18 -5.56
C ARG A 243 0.72 -0.55 -5.50
N ALA A 244 1.62 -1.20 -4.77
CA ALA A 244 3.05 -0.86 -4.69
C ALA A 244 3.31 0.61 -4.33
N THR A 245 4.18 1.27 -5.08
CA THR A 245 4.59 2.68 -4.88
C THR A 245 3.40 3.64 -4.86
N PHE A 246 2.37 3.42 -5.68
CA PHE A 246 1.16 4.26 -5.71
C PHE A 246 0.35 4.17 -4.42
N ALA A 247 0.24 2.97 -3.83
CA ALA A 247 -0.44 2.79 -2.55
C ALA A 247 0.32 3.49 -1.41
N LYS A 248 1.66 3.41 -1.41
CA LYS A 248 2.50 4.12 -0.42
C LYS A 248 2.46 5.64 -0.59
N ALA A 249 2.55 6.13 -1.82
CA ALA A 249 2.42 7.56 -2.10
C ALA A 249 1.04 8.09 -1.69
N TYR A 250 -0.01 7.29 -1.90
CA TYR A 250 -1.35 7.61 -1.41
C TYR A 250 -1.41 7.68 0.12
N ASP A 251 -0.76 6.74 0.82
CA ASP A 251 -0.68 6.76 2.28
C ASP A 251 0.02 8.02 2.82
N LEU A 252 1.12 8.45 2.17
CA LEU A 252 1.79 9.71 2.51
C LEU A 252 0.87 10.92 2.28
N LEU A 253 0.06 10.90 1.23
CA LEU A 253 -0.89 11.96 0.94
C LEU A 253 -2.03 11.99 1.98
N THR A 254 -2.56 10.84 2.40
CA THR A 254 -3.58 10.79 3.46
C THR A 254 -3.01 11.23 4.80
N GLN A 255 -1.75 10.93 5.10
CA GLN A 255 -1.05 11.45 6.29
C GLN A 255 -0.95 12.98 6.29
N ILE A 256 -0.69 13.61 5.13
CA ILE A 256 -0.72 15.08 5.01
C ILE A 256 -2.13 15.59 5.32
N VAL A 257 -3.15 15.06 4.65
CA VAL A 257 -4.55 15.49 4.80
C VAL A 257 -5.01 15.38 6.24
N ALA A 258 -4.69 14.29 6.93
CA ALA A 258 -5.06 14.06 8.32
C ALA A 258 -4.53 15.16 9.26
N ARG A 259 -3.39 15.80 8.93
CA ARG A 259 -2.80 16.89 9.74
C ARG A 259 -3.32 18.28 9.37
N ILE A 260 -3.55 18.56 8.08
CA ILE A 260 -3.85 19.94 7.62
C ILE A 260 -5.29 20.16 7.15
N GLY A 261 -5.99 19.10 6.75
CA GLY A 261 -7.29 19.15 6.08
C GLY A 261 -7.22 19.47 4.59
N TRP A 262 -8.31 19.15 3.88
CA TRP A 262 -8.40 19.25 2.41
C TRP A 262 -8.17 20.66 1.85
N ASP A 263 -8.79 21.68 2.45
CA ASP A 263 -8.71 23.05 1.90
C ASP A 263 -7.30 23.62 1.96
N LYS A 264 -6.56 23.34 3.04
CA LYS A 264 -5.16 23.75 3.16
C LYS A 264 -4.28 22.98 2.20
N LEU A 265 -4.55 21.70 1.99
CA LEU A 265 -3.84 20.89 1.00
C LEU A 265 -4.01 21.46 -0.41
N LEU A 266 -5.22 21.88 -0.79
CA LEU A 266 -5.47 22.52 -2.08
C LEU A 266 -4.72 23.85 -2.22
N LYS A 267 -4.63 24.64 -1.14
CA LYS A 267 -3.82 25.87 -1.14
C LYS A 267 -2.34 25.57 -1.41
N TYR A 268 -1.74 24.64 -0.66
CA TYR A 268 -0.34 24.24 -0.90
C TYR A 268 -0.14 23.66 -2.30
N ARG A 269 -1.07 22.84 -2.79
CA ARG A 269 -1.07 22.33 -4.16
C ARG A 269 -1.05 23.46 -5.19
N SER A 270 -1.90 24.47 -5.03
CA SER A 270 -1.98 25.62 -5.96
C SER A 270 -0.76 26.56 -5.89
N ASN A 271 -0.08 26.61 -4.74
CA ASN A 271 1.14 27.39 -4.55
C ASN A 271 2.33 26.72 -5.24
N VAL A 272 2.42 25.39 -5.12
CA VAL A 272 3.56 24.60 -5.56
C VAL A 272 3.45 24.16 -7.02
N PHE A 273 2.24 23.80 -7.47
CA PHE A 273 2.01 23.18 -8.76
C PHE A 273 1.29 24.08 -9.77
N VAL A 274 1.63 23.88 -11.04
CA VAL A 274 0.84 24.33 -12.20
C VAL A 274 0.17 23.10 -12.81
N MET A 275 -1.12 23.21 -13.13
CA MET A 275 -1.85 22.11 -13.77
C MET A 275 -1.51 22.02 -15.26
N GLU A 276 -1.49 20.80 -15.82
CA GLU A 276 -1.13 20.58 -17.24
C GLU A 276 -2.03 21.37 -18.21
N LEU A 277 -3.31 21.55 -17.86
CA LEU A 277 -4.26 22.35 -18.63
C LEU A 277 -3.93 23.85 -18.62
N GLU A 278 -3.44 24.37 -17.50
CA GLU A 278 -3.01 25.77 -17.38
C GLU A 278 -1.71 26.00 -18.17
N TYR A 279 -0.78 25.05 -18.08
CA TYR A 279 0.47 25.08 -18.85
C TYR A 279 0.23 24.99 -20.36
N ARG A 280 -0.71 24.15 -20.82
CA ARG A 280 -1.07 24.00 -22.24
C ARG A 280 -1.80 25.23 -22.79
N LYS A 281 -2.66 25.87 -21.99
CA LYS A 281 -3.32 27.13 -22.36
C LYS A 281 -2.31 28.26 -22.50
N ASP A 282 -1.38 28.41 -21.54
CA ASP A 282 -0.30 29.40 -21.60
C ASP A 282 0.65 29.16 -22.79
N LYS A 283 0.97 27.90 -23.12
CA LYS A 283 1.78 27.58 -24.32
C LYS A 283 1.06 27.89 -25.64
N ASN A 284 -0.26 27.69 -25.68
CA ASN A 284 -1.06 28.03 -26.86
C ASN A 284 -1.26 29.55 -27.00
N GLU A 285 -1.46 30.27 -25.89
CA GLU A 285 -1.53 31.74 -25.86
C GLU A 285 -0.20 32.39 -26.27
N LYS A 286 0.94 31.81 -25.85
CA LYS A 286 2.28 32.24 -26.28
C LYS A 286 2.57 31.95 -27.76
N LYS A 287 1.99 30.89 -28.33
CA LYS A 287 2.10 30.61 -29.78
C LYS A 287 1.25 31.54 -30.64
N SER A 288 0.09 31.98 -30.15
CA SER A 288 -0.75 32.96 -30.86
C SER A 288 -0.21 34.41 -30.79
N GLY A 289 0.75 34.70 -29.91
CA GLY A 289 1.36 36.03 -29.77
C GLY A 289 2.65 36.26 -30.56
N HIS A 290 3.11 35.31 -31.38
CA HIS A 290 4.38 35.40 -32.11
C HIS A 290 4.25 35.14 -33.63
N GLU A 291 3.13 35.54 -34.23
CA GLU A 291 2.95 35.56 -35.69
C GLU A 291 2.41 36.92 -36.15
N THR A 292 3.21 37.97 -36.00
CA THR A 292 3.16 39.15 -36.87
C THR A 292 4.58 39.71 -36.96
N GLU A 293 5.35 39.25 -37.95
CA GLU A 293 5.81 40.11 -39.05
C GLU A 293 6.80 39.35 -39.95
N ASP A 294 6.59 39.59 -41.24
CA ASP A 294 7.51 39.43 -42.36
C ASP A 294 7.60 38.06 -43.07
N LYS A 295 6.78 37.91 -44.12
CA LYS A 295 7.14 37.16 -45.33
C LYS A 295 6.56 37.81 -46.58
N GLY A 296 7.39 38.62 -47.25
CA GLY A 296 7.33 38.83 -48.69
C GLY A 296 7.64 37.53 -49.45
N GLY A 297 6.94 37.31 -50.56
CA GLY A 297 7.00 36.09 -51.36
C GLY A 297 8.20 35.99 -52.30
N GLU A 298 8.55 34.76 -52.69
CA GLU A 298 8.40 34.25 -54.07
C GLU A 298 9.02 32.85 -54.23
N SER A 299 8.23 31.97 -54.87
CA SER A 299 8.58 31.06 -55.97
C SER A 299 9.67 29.97 -55.84
N LYS A 300 9.17 28.72 -55.82
CA LYS A 300 9.78 27.43 -56.23
C LYS A 300 10.23 27.46 -57.72
N PRO A 301 11.13 26.56 -58.23
CA PRO A 301 10.80 25.13 -58.35
C PRO A 301 11.94 24.07 -58.27
N ASN A 302 11.44 22.83 -58.14
CA ASN A 302 12.08 21.51 -58.11
C ASN A 302 12.99 21.17 -59.30
N THR A 303 13.90 20.20 -59.07
CA THR A 303 14.15 19.10 -60.03
C THR A 303 14.52 17.77 -59.32
N ASP A 304 13.94 16.69 -59.84
CA ASP A 304 13.98 15.27 -59.48
C ASP A 304 15.27 14.51 -59.79
N LYS A 305 15.45 13.32 -59.17
CA LYS A 305 15.79 11.97 -59.75
C LYS A 305 16.12 10.97 -58.62
N LYS A 306 15.40 9.85 -58.40
CA LYS A 306 15.47 8.49 -59.04
C LYS A 306 16.91 7.91 -59.09
N GLU A 307 17.24 6.64 -58.81
CA GLU A 307 16.60 5.37 -58.41
C GLU A 307 17.77 4.36 -58.20
N SER A 308 17.53 3.25 -57.50
CA SER A 308 18.06 1.88 -57.76
C SER A 308 18.77 1.12 -56.64
N SER A 309 18.58 -0.20 -56.72
CA SER A 309 18.66 -1.29 -55.76
C SER A 309 19.95 -2.13 -55.84
N GLY A 310 20.33 -2.82 -54.75
CA GLY A 310 21.25 -3.97 -54.81
C GLY A 310 21.79 -4.52 -53.47
N LYS A 311 21.28 -5.70 -53.07
CA LYS A 311 21.56 -6.68 -51.98
C LYS A 311 22.88 -6.69 -51.15
N GLU A 312 22.66 -6.81 -49.83
CA GLU A 312 23.17 -7.74 -48.77
C GLU A 312 24.66 -8.16 -48.64
N GLN A 313 25.31 -7.84 -47.50
CA GLN A 313 25.59 -8.78 -46.36
C GLN A 313 26.33 -8.12 -45.16
N LYS A 314 25.72 -8.21 -43.95
CA LYS A 314 26.25 -8.48 -42.57
C LYS A 314 27.59 -7.85 -42.08
N ILE A 315 27.80 -7.25 -40.89
CA ILE A 315 27.22 -7.28 -39.51
C ILE A 315 27.69 -6.02 -38.74
N SER A 316 26.82 -5.38 -37.93
CA SER A 316 26.98 -5.05 -36.49
C SER A 316 26.23 -3.78 -36.04
N ASP A 317 25.38 -3.98 -35.03
CA ASP A 317 25.04 -3.12 -33.88
C ASP A 317 24.11 -1.88 -33.97
N LYS A 318 23.13 -1.97 -33.05
CA LYS A 318 22.39 -0.94 -32.28
C LYS A 318 21.02 -0.41 -32.73
N SER A 319 20.14 -0.42 -31.72
CA SER A 319 19.08 0.52 -31.33
C SER A 319 17.79 0.65 -32.15
N ASP A 320 16.70 0.36 -31.44
CA ASP A 320 15.46 1.15 -31.29
C ASP A 320 14.15 0.45 -31.60
N SER A 321 13.49 0.06 -30.50
CA SER A 321 12.09 -0.29 -30.37
C SER A 321 11.19 0.91 -30.68
N LYS A 322 10.38 0.81 -31.72
CA LYS A 322 9.11 1.53 -31.85
C LYS A 322 7.98 0.51 -31.65
N ILE A 323 7.31 0.59 -30.50
CA ILE A 323 6.04 -0.07 -30.26
C ILE A 323 4.94 0.94 -30.60
N SER A 324 4.09 0.53 -31.51
CA SER A 324 2.88 1.22 -31.96
C SER A 324 1.74 1.02 -30.97
N ASP A 325 1.04 2.12 -30.71
CA ASP A 325 -0.29 2.23 -30.08
C ASP A 325 -1.37 1.42 -30.81
N THR A 326 -2.52 1.24 -30.13
CA THR A 326 -3.81 0.59 -30.48
C THR A 326 -3.94 -0.86 -29.99
N ASP A 327 -4.99 -1.35 -29.33
CA ASP A 327 -6.27 -0.80 -28.82
C ASP A 327 -6.79 -1.78 -27.74
N TYR A 328 -7.38 -1.29 -26.65
CA TYR A 328 -8.19 -2.09 -25.73
C TYR A 328 -9.66 -2.04 -26.18
N ALA A 329 -10.11 -3.08 -26.88
CA ALA A 329 -11.52 -3.33 -27.16
C ALA A 329 -12.03 -4.48 -26.27
N VAL A 330 -13.01 -4.18 -25.42
CA VAL A 330 -13.73 -5.16 -24.59
C VAL A 330 -14.83 -5.80 -25.44
N LEU A 331 -14.79 -7.13 -25.54
CA LEU A 331 -15.83 -7.96 -26.16
C LEU A 331 -17.00 -8.15 -25.19
N SER A 332 -18.17 -7.61 -25.53
CA SER A 332 -19.46 -8.03 -25.00
C SER A 332 -20.15 -8.91 -26.06
N ASN A 333 -20.44 -10.17 -25.74
CA ASN A 333 -21.30 -11.02 -26.56
C ASN A 333 -22.68 -11.10 -25.90
N GLY A 334 -23.71 -10.76 -26.68
CA GLY A 334 -25.11 -10.78 -26.25
C GLY A 334 -25.76 -12.16 -26.40
N SER A 335 -26.95 -12.28 -25.81
CA SER A 335 -28.03 -13.12 -26.31
C SER A 335 -29.36 -12.50 -25.87
N SER A 336 -30.23 -12.35 -26.85
CA SER A 336 -31.56 -11.76 -26.86
C SER A 336 -32.62 -12.71 -26.30
N ASP A 337 -33.67 -12.16 -25.68
CA ASP A 337 -35.04 -12.50 -26.06
C ASP A 337 -36.07 -11.44 -25.64
N GLN A 338 -37.15 -11.38 -26.41
CA GLN A 338 -38.09 -10.27 -26.58
C GLN A 338 -39.28 -10.27 -25.60
N ASN A 339 -39.89 -9.08 -25.49
CA ASN A 339 -41.31 -8.77 -25.66
C ASN A 339 -42.17 -8.34 -24.45
N GLY A 340 -42.94 -7.26 -24.66
CA GLY A 340 -44.19 -6.95 -23.96
C GLY A 340 -44.20 -5.63 -23.18
N GLY A 341 -44.85 -4.60 -23.72
CA GLY A 341 -44.95 -3.27 -23.09
C GLY A 341 -46.22 -3.00 -22.26
N VAL A 342 -46.41 -1.70 -21.98
CA VAL A 342 -47.62 -0.93 -21.58
C VAL A 342 -47.54 -0.25 -20.19
N ASN A 343 -47.62 1.10 -20.22
CA ASN A 343 -48.06 2.13 -19.25
C ASN A 343 -47.50 2.10 -17.81
N GLY A 344 -47.05 3.18 -17.15
CA GLY A 344 -47.27 4.61 -17.27
C GLY A 344 -47.82 5.14 -15.94
N GLU A 345 -47.00 5.84 -15.11
CA GLU A 345 -47.39 6.93 -14.17
C GLU A 345 -46.23 7.41 -13.25
N SER A 346 -45.74 8.62 -13.57
CA SER A 346 -45.38 9.81 -12.76
C SER A 346 -44.87 9.78 -11.29
N THR A 347 -43.60 10.21 -11.15
CA THR A 347 -43.01 11.29 -10.28
C THR A 347 -42.91 11.17 -8.73
N PRO A 348 -42.03 11.94 -8.04
CA PRO A 348 -40.79 12.63 -8.48
C PRO A 348 -39.54 12.37 -7.58
N ASN A 349 -38.36 12.45 -8.19
CA ASN A 349 -37.04 12.37 -7.54
C ASN A 349 -36.45 13.78 -7.40
N GLY A 350 -35.94 14.15 -6.23
CA GLY A 350 -35.30 15.45 -5.95
C GLY A 350 -33.78 15.31 -5.88
N GLY A 351 -33.08 15.64 -6.96
CA GLY A 351 -31.62 15.74 -7.02
C GLY A 351 -31.19 17.19 -7.23
N LEU A 352 -30.36 17.71 -6.33
CA LEU A 352 -29.70 19.00 -6.48
C LEU A 352 -28.58 18.89 -7.55
N GLU A 353 -28.67 19.77 -8.54
CA GLU A 353 -27.78 19.83 -9.70
C GLU A 353 -26.40 20.44 -9.39
N ARG A 354 -25.42 19.95 -10.16
CA ARG A 354 -24.07 20.46 -10.38
C ARG A 354 -24.14 21.62 -11.40
N PRO A 355 -23.44 22.75 -11.25
CA PRO A 355 -23.60 23.89 -12.14
C PRO A 355 -22.99 23.62 -13.54
N PRO A 356 -23.63 24.09 -14.63
CA PRO A 356 -23.20 23.83 -16.00
C PRO A 356 -22.19 24.84 -16.54
N THR A 357 -21.31 24.32 -17.39
CA THR A 357 -20.42 25.02 -18.31
C THR A 357 -21.21 25.77 -19.39
N ALA A 358 -20.97 27.07 -19.55
CA ALA A 358 -21.63 27.91 -20.54
C ALA A 358 -20.91 27.93 -21.90
N THR A 359 -21.66 27.68 -22.96
CA THR A 359 -21.29 27.92 -24.37
C THR A 359 -22.08 29.12 -24.90
N THR A 360 -21.39 29.90 -25.74
CA THR A 360 -21.74 31.14 -26.45
C THR A 360 -23.11 31.22 -27.15
N GLY A 361 -23.73 32.41 -27.08
CA GLY A 361 -24.81 32.90 -27.95
C GLY A 361 -24.76 34.43 -28.08
N THR A 362 -24.89 34.92 -29.31
CA THR A 362 -24.61 36.27 -29.82
C THR A 362 -25.73 37.31 -29.64
N GLY A 363 -25.37 38.56 -29.34
CA GLY A 363 -25.96 39.78 -29.93
C GLY A 363 -26.86 40.68 -29.07
N THR A 364 -26.35 41.84 -28.62
CA THR A 364 -26.81 43.22 -28.96
C THR A 364 -26.12 44.29 -28.09
N VAL A 365 -25.90 45.45 -28.70
CA VAL A 365 -25.00 46.56 -28.33
C VAL A 365 -25.62 47.52 -27.30
N SER A 366 -24.82 48.04 -26.36
CA SER A 366 -24.97 49.40 -25.78
C SER A 366 -23.69 49.87 -25.07
N THR A 367 -22.95 50.75 -25.75
CA THR A 367 -22.16 51.94 -25.31
C THR A 367 -21.36 52.00 -23.97
N SER A 368 -20.04 52.21 -24.16
CA SER A 368 -18.87 52.66 -23.33
C SER A 368 -19.11 53.84 -22.34
N PRO A 369 -18.17 54.27 -21.42
CA PRO A 369 -16.68 54.30 -21.50
C PRO A 369 -15.89 53.79 -20.26
N ALA A 370 -14.81 53.03 -20.44
CA ALA A 370 -13.40 53.44 -20.61
C ALA A 370 -12.69 53.89 -19.31
N LEU A 371 -11.62 53.16 -18.96
CA LEU A 371 -10.40 53.42 -18.19
C LEU A 371 -9.90 52.02 -17.78
N GLU A 372 -8.68 51.54 -18.00
CA GLU A 372 -7.46 51.98 -18.67
C GLU A 372 -6.61 50.69 -18.78
N ALA A 373 -5.86 50.52 -19.87
CA ALA A 373 -5.01 49.35 -20.04
C ALA A 373 -3.75 49.47 -19.17
N SER A 374 -3.49 48.49 -18.31
CA SER A 374 -2.15 48.20 -17.82
C SER A 374 -1.62 46.94 -18.49
N SER A 375 -0.63 47.19 -19.35
CA SER A 375 0.21 46.26 -20.08
C SER A 375 0.80 45.11 -19.26
N ALA A 376 0.79 43.92 -19.86
CA ALA A 376 1.88 42.94 -19.90
C ALA A 376 2.87 42.91 -18.72
N THR A 377 2.46 42.23 -17.64
CA THR A 377 3.39 41.50 -16.78
C THR A 377 2.97 40.05 -16.78
N VAL A 378 3.75 39.18 -17.43
CA VAL A 378 3.68 37.73 -17.17
C VAL A 378 3.78 37.54 -15.66
N PRO A 379 2.81 36.89 -14.97
CA PRO A 379 2.94 36.70 -13.54
C PRO A 379 4.20 35.89 -13.26
N VAL A 380 5.18 36.51 -12.61
CA VAL A 380 6.42 35.85 -12.12
C VAL A 380 6.09 34.61 -11.28
N GLU A 381 4.89 34.56 -10.71
CA GLU A 381 4.29 33.45 -9.98
C GLU A 381 4.18 32.13 -10.78
N LEU A 382 4.11 32.17 -12.12
CA LEU A 382 4.06 30.96 -12.95
C LEU A 382 5.44 30.34 -13.17
N ARG A 383 6.53 31.09 -12.97
CA ARG A 383 7.89 30.62 -13.28
C ARG A 383 8.51 29.77 -12.16
N ASN A 384 7.99 29.89 -10.93
CA ASN A 384 8.52 29.18 -9.76
C ASN A 384 7.75 27.89 -9.43
N LYS A 385 6.61 27.66 -10.07
CA LYS A 385 5.77 26.48 -9.84
C LYS A 385 6.23 25.31 -10.70
N ARG A 386 6.14 24.10 -10.16
CA ARG A 386 6.49 22.87 -10.88
C ARG A 386 5.25 22.24 -11.53
N LEU A 387 5.45 21.46 -12.58
CA LEU A 387 4.37 20.67 -13.16
C LEU A 387 4.01 19.54 -12.19
N CYS A 388 2.73 19.39 -11.86
CA CYS A 388 2.26 18.20 -11.15
C CYS A 388 2.29 17.00 -12.09
N GLU A 389 2.91 15.91 -11.65
CA GLU A 389 2.86 14.64 -12.34
C GLU A 389 1.43 14.11 -12.43
N ARG A 390 1.09 13.49 -13.56
CA ARG A 390 -0.28 13.01 -13.83
C ARG A 390 -0.75 11.97 -12.81
N TRP A 391 0.16 11.11 -12.36
CA TRP A 391 -0.16 10.08 -11.37
C TRP A 391 -0.51 10.72 -10.02
N LEU A 392 0.17 11.80 -9.63
CA LEU A 392 -0.09 12.50 -8.37
C LEU A 392 -1.43 13.24 -8.46
N ASP A 393 -1.74 13.85 -9.61
CA ASP A 393 -3.06 14.45 -9.86
C ASP A 393 -4.19 13.41 -9.75
N HIS A 394 -3.98 12.22 -10.31
CA HIS A 394 -4.91 11.11 -10.14
C HIS A 394 -5.08 10.72 -8.66
N LEU A 395 -4.00 10.67 -7.86
CA LEU A 395 -4.10 10.41 -6.42
C LEU A 395 -4.90 11.49 -5.67
N PHE A 396 -4.81 12.76 -6.06
CA PHE A 396 -5.67 13.81 -5.48
C PHE A 396 -7.16 13.56 -5.76
N MET A 397 -7.50 13.06 -6.96
CA MET A 397 -8.87 12.70 -7.29
C MET A 397 -9.35 11.49 -6.48
N VAL A 398 -8.51 10.46 -6.36
CA VAL A 398 -8.78 9.27 -5.53
C VAL A 398 -9.03 9.67 -4.08
N LEU A 399 -8.20 10.56 -3.54
CA LEU A 399 -8.32 11.08 -2.19
C LEU A 399 -9.62 11.87 -2.00
N TYR A 400 -9.99 12.70 -2.97
CA TYR A 400 -11.23 13.46 -2.92
C TYR A 400 -12.45 12.53 -2.87
N ASP A 401 -12.45 11.45 -3.65
CA ASP A 401 -13.52 10.46 -3.62
C ASP A 401 -13.62 9.73 -2.27
N ASP A 402 -12.49 9.36 -1.66
CA ASP A 402 -12.47 8.79 -0.30
C ASP A 402 -13.00 9.79 0.74
N LEU A 403 -12.55 11.06 0.71
CA LEU A 403 -13.02 12.11 1.62
C LEU A 403 -14.52 12.40 1.45
N ARG A 404 -15.00 12.47 0.21
CA ARG A 404 -16.42 12.66 -0.10
C ARG A 404 -17.25 11.49 0.44
N THR A 405 -16.81 10.27 0.22
CA THR A 405 -17.50 9.06 0.70
C THR A 405 -17.56 9.05 2.23
N TYR A 406 -16.44 9.36 2.89
CA TYR A 406 -16.37 9.45 4.35
C TYR A 406 -17.31 10.53 4.89
N THR A 407 -17.29 11.73 4.32
CA THR A 407 -18.13 12.85 4.80
C THR A 407 -19.62 12.61 4.60
N VAL A 408 -20.04 12.02 3.47
CA VAL A 408 -21.42 11.60 3.22
C VAL A 408 -21.85 10.58 4.27
N TRP A 409 -21.05 9.53 4.46
CA TRP A 409 -21.32 8.49 5.46
C TRP A 409 -21.49 9.06 6.87
N ARG A 410 -20.57 9.93 7.31
CA ARG A 410 -20.64 10.54 8.65
C ARG A 410 -21.84 11.45 8.81
N THR A 411 -22.20 12.20 7.76
CA THR A 411 -23.39 13.06 7.77
C THR A 411 -24.67 12.23 7.85
N GLU A 412 -24.77 11.16 7.07
CA GLU A 412 -25.90 10.22 7.13
C GLU A 412 -26.04 9.62 8.53
N MET A 413 -24.94 9.12 9.11
CA MET A 413 -24.97 8.56 10.47
C MET A 413 -25.49 9.55 11.50
N VAL A 414 -25.00 10.80 11.49
CA VAL A 414 -25.43 11.85 12.42
C VAL A 414 -26.90 12.21 12.21
N HIS A 415 -27.35 12.28 10.96
CA HIS A 415 -28.74 12.56 10.62
C HIS A 415 -29.69 11.49 11.18
N TYR A 416 -29.38 10.20 10.96
CA TYR A 416 -30.18 9.09 11.50
C TYR A 416 -30.17 9.06 13.03
N GLN A 417 -29.02 9.33 13.65
CA GLN A 417 -28.90 9.40 15.10
C GLN A 417 -29.75 10.54 15.68
N SER A 418 -29.78 11.71 15.03
CA SER A 418 -30.60 12.85 15.45
C SER A 418 -32.11 12.57 15.37
N GLN A 419 -32.52 11.76 14.40
CA GLN A 419 -33.91 11.33 14.20
C GLN A 419 -34.27 10.08 15.01
N GLN A 420 -33.32 9.51 15.77
CA GLN A 420 -33.47 8.25 16.50
C GLN A 420 -33.93 7.08 15.61
N LEU A 421 -33.57 7.11 14.33
CA LEU A 421 -33.89 6.05 13.38
C LEU A 421 -32.78 4.99 13.39
N PRO A 422 -33.12 3.70 13.25
CA PRO A 422 -32.12 2.64 13.12
C PRO A 422 -31.32 2.84 11.82
N TYR A 423 -30.01 2.93 11.95
CA TYR A 423 -29.09 3.06 10.83
C TYR A 423 -28.57 1.69 10.40
N VAL A 424 -29.27 1.08 9.44
CA VAL A 424 -28.95 -0.25 8.91
C VAL A 424 -28.30 -0.11 7.54
N LYS A 425 -27.18 -0.79 7.33
CA LYS A 425 -26.42 -0.88 6.08
C LYS A 425 -25.98 -2.33 5.87
N SER A 426 -25.61 -2.70 4.65
CA SER A 426 -25.12 -4.06 4.37
C SER A 426 -23.73 -4.31 4.96
N ALA A 427 -23.34 -5.58 5.11
CA ALA A 427 -22.02 -5.94 5.61
C ALA A 427 -20.92 -5.38 4.69
N LEU A 428 -21.10 -5.52 3.37
CA LEU A 428 -20.15 -4.99 2.39
C LEU A 428 -20.01 -3.45 2.48
N GLU A 429 -21.12 -2.73 2.69
CA GLU A 429 -21.07 -1.27 2.87
C GLU A 429 -20.26 -0.88 4.11
N TRP A 430 -20.48 -1.55 5.24
CA TRP A 430 -19.69 -1.32 6.46
C TRP A 430 -18.20 -1.66 6.27
N GLU A 431 -17.88 -2.74 5.55
CA GLU A 431 -16.50 -3.07 5.18
C GLU A 431 -15.86 -1.92 4.37
N ILE A 432 -16.55 -1.40 3.35
CA ILE A 432 -16.04 -0.31 2.52
C ILE A 432 -15.86 0.97 3.34
N TYR A 433 -16.83 1.35 4.18
CA TYR A 433 -16.72 2.52 5.05
C TYR A 433 -15.56 2.39 6.04
N GLY A 434 -15.38 1.23 6.66
CA GLY A 434 -14.25 0.96 7.54
C GLY A 434 -12.91 1.06 6.79
N MET A 435 -12.84 0.54 5.57
CA MET A 435 -11.63 0.63 4.74
C MET A 435 -11.33 2.08 4.31
N VAL A 436 -12.34 2.89 4.00
CA VAL A 436 -12.17 4.33 3.71
C VAL A 436 -11.68 5.07 4.95
N ALA A 437 -12.32 4.87 6.10
CA ALA A 437 -11.92 5.50 7.36
C ALA A 437 -10.48 5.15 7.75
N HIS A 438 -10.10 3.87 7.61
CA HIS A 438 -8.74 3.39 7.87
C HIS A 438 -7.71 4.08 6.94
N ARG A 439 -8.00 4.20 5.63
CA ARG A 439 -7.12 4.91 4.68
C ARG A 439 -6.94 6.39 5.02
N LEU A 440 -8.02 7.04 5.49
CA LEU A 440 -8.03 8.45 5.92
C LEU A 440 -7.46 8.67 7.34
N LYS A 441 -6.93 7.62 7.99
CA LYS A 441 -6.33 7.64 9.33
C LYS A 441 -7.33 7.90 10.48
N HIS A 442 -8.61 7.65 10.25
CA HIS A 442 -9.68 7.67 11.25
C HIS A 442 -9.83 6.27 11.87
N GLN A 443 -8.96 5.94 12.84
CA GLN A 443 -8.84 4.57 13.36
C GLN A 443 -10.05 4.14 14.19
N ASP A 444 -10.52 4.98 15.12
CA ASP A 444 -11.64 4.64 15.99
C ASP A 444 -12.90 4.35 15.17
N GLU A 445 -13.17 5.17 14.16
CA GLU A 445 -14.38 5.02 13.35
C GLU A 445 -14.25 3.89 12.32
N ALA A 446 -13.01 3.55 11.93
CA ALA A 446 -12.77 2.33 11.17
C ALA A 446 -13.09 1.08 12.00
N ILE A 447 -12.63 1.02 13.26
CA ILE A 447 -12.90 -0.09 14.17
C ILE A 447 -14.41 -0.25 14.39
N ASP A 448 -15.13 0.84 14.65
CA ASP A 448 -16.58 0.82 14.83
C ASP A 448 -17.32 0.29 13.58
N ALA A 449 -16.90 0.74 12.39
CA ALA A 449 -17.50 0.28 11.13
C ALA A 449 -17.21 -1.21 10.89
N PHE A 450 -15.99 -1.66 11.16
CA PHE A 450 -15.61 -3.06 11.04
C PHE A 450 -16.34 -3.95 12.03
N GLN A 451 -16.53 -3.53 13.27
CA GLN A 451 -17.33 -4.27 14.26
C GLN A 451 -18.79 -4.42 13.82
N LYS A 452 -19.41 -3.35 13.32
CA LYS A 452 -20.77 -3.40 12.75
C LYS A 452 -20.86 -4.32 11.54
N SER A 453 -19.85 -4.34 10.69
CA SER A 453 -19.77 -5.31 9.58
C SER A 453 -19.79 -6.75 10.11
N MET A 454 -19.00 -7.03 11.14
CA MET A 454 -18.89 -8.37 11.74
C MET A 454 -20.17 -8.82 12.46
N GLU A 455 -20.92 -7.89 13.05
CA GLU A 455 -22.24 -8.17 13.65
C GLU A 455 -23.28 -8.58 12.60
N VAL A 456 -23.20 -8.02 11.39
CA VAL A 456 -24.09 -8.41 10.29
C VAL A 456 -23.66 -9.74 9.69
N LYS A 457 -22.36 -9.88 9.38
CA LYS A 457 -21.82 -11.06 8.71
C LYS A 457 -20.33 -11.23 8.99
N PHE A 458 -19.91 -12.46 9.26
CA PHE A 458 -18.50 -12.79 9.40
C PHE A 458 -17.74 -12.55 8.08
N SER A 459 -16.69 -11.73 8.14
CA SER A 459 -15.73 -11.50 7.04
C SER A 459 -14.32 -11.65 7.57
N ASP A 460 -13.55 -12.59 7.01
CA ASP A 460 -12.16 -12.82 7.37
C ASP A 460 -11.27 -11.63 7.01
N ARG A 461 -11.55 -10.98 5.87
CA ARG A 461 -10.86 -9.75 5.42
C ARG A 461 -10.99 -8.62 6.44
N VAL A 462 -12.20 -8.41 6.97
CA VAL A 462 -12.46 -7.41 8.02
C VAL A 462 -11.75 -7.81 9.31
N LEU A 463 -11.79 -9.07 9.70
CA LEU A 463 -11.15 -9.56 10.92
C LEU A 463 -9.62 -9.41 10.87
N TRP A 464 -8.99 -9.64 9.72
CA TRP A 464 -7.57 -9.36 9.51
C TRP A 464 -7.22 -7.88 9.69
N LYS A 465 -8.10 -6.98 9.26
CA LYS A 465 -7.93 -5.52 9.45
C LYS A 465 -8.16 -5.10 10.89
N LEU A 466 -9.15 -5.66 11.56
CA LEU A 466 -9.35 -5.47 13.00
C LEU A 466 -8.14 -5.93 13.80
N LEU A 467 -7.52 -7.06 13.43
CA LEU A 467 -6.29 -7.51 14.07
C LEU A 467 -5.15 -6.50 13.90
N ASP A 468 -4.99 -5.91 12.72
CA ASP A 468 -3.99 -4.85 12.48
C ASP A 468 -4.24 -3.62 13.36
N CYS A 469 -5.51 -3.25 13.57
CA CYS A 469 -5.89 -2.16 14.46
C CYS A 469 -5.70 -2.50 15.96
N TYR A 470 -5.98 -3.74 16.38
CA TYR A 470 -5.85 -4.15 17.78
C TYR A 470 -4.42 -4.48 18.20
N ALA A 471 -3.59 -4.94 17.27
CA ALA A 471 -2.19 -5.32 17.49
C ALA A 471 -1.24 -4.63 16.49
N PRO A 472 -1.21 -3.28 16.47
CA PRO A 472 -0.47 -2.50 15.48
C PRO A 472 1.03 -2.80 15.52
N GLU A 473 1.70 -2.65 14.38
CA GLU A 473 3.16 -2.83 14.29
C GLU A 473 3.95 -1.76 15.04
N GLU A 474 3.38 -0.56 15.18
CA GLU A 474 4.00 0.54 15.90
C GLU A 474 4.03 0.30 17.40
N LYS A 475 5.24 0.20 17.98
CA LYS A 475 5.48 -0.02 19.41
C LYS A 475 4.85 1.06 20.31
N ALA A 476 4.51 2.23 19.77
CA ALA A 476 3.95 3.35 20.51
C ALA A 476 2.46 3.15 20.87
N ILE A 477 1.74 2.29 20.13
CA ILE A 477 0.29 2.10 20.30
C ILE A 477 0.05 0.87 21.18
N PRO A 478 -0.70 0.98 22.28
CA PRO A 478 -0.96 -0.14 23.16
C PRO A 478 -1.84 -1.21 22.48
N VAL A 479 -1.51 -2.48 22.72
CA VAL A 479 -2.27 -3.62 22.19
C VAL A 479 -3.57 -3.77 22.96
N ASN A 480 -4.70 -3.88 22.24
CA ASN A 480 -5.98 -4.25 22.85
C ASN A 480 -6.02 -5.77 23.04
N ILE A 481 -5.56 -6.23 24.21
CA ILE A 481 -5.29 -7.66 24.44
C ILE A 481 -6.53 -8.55 24.30
N PRO A 482 -7.69 -8.27 24.94
CA PRO A 482 -8.87 -9.12 24.80
C PRO A 482 -9.36 -9.23 23.35
N ALA A 483 -9.45 -8.10 22.65
CA ALA A 483 -9.94 -8.07 21.28
C ALA A 483 -8.96 -8.71 20.28
N ALA A 484 -7.65 -8.50 20.47
CA ALA A 484 -6.61 -9.15 19.67
C ALA A 484 -6.62 -10.67 19.87
N LEU A 485 -6.77 -11.15 21.11
CA LEU A 485 -6.82 -12.58 21.42
C LEU A 485 -8.03 -13.26 20.75
N ASP A 486 -9.21 -12.64 20.84
CA ASP A 486 -10.42 -13.13 20.19
C ASP A 486 -10.26 -13.17 18.67
N ALA A 487 -9.71 -12.11 18.07
CA ALA A 487 -9.44 -12.07 16.63
C ALA A 487 -8.46 -13.17 16.20
N VAL A 488 -7.39 -13.42 16.97
CA VAL A 488 -6.41 -14.48 16.68
C VAL A 488 -7.05 -15.87 16.75
N VAL A 489 -7.88 -16.16 17.75
CA VAL A 489 -8.57 -17.45 17.89
C VAL A 489 -9.53 -17.67 16.72
N ASN A 490 -10.33 -16.66 16.39
CA ASN A 490 -11.30 -16.70 15.30
C ASN A 490 -10.63 -16.88 13.93
N LEU A 491 -9.54 -16.14 13.66
CA LEU A 491 -8.74 -16.30 12.44
C LEU A 491 -8.05 -17.66 12.38
N THR A 492 -7.60 -18.21 13.52
CA THR A 492 -7.01 -19.55 13.57
C THR A 492 -8.04 -20.61 13.20
N ALA A 493 -9.26 -20.51 13.71
CA ALA A 493 -10.36 -21.42 13.36
C ALA A 493 -10.72 -21.32 11.87
N TRP A 494 -10.77 -20.09 11.32
CA TRP A 494 -11.00 -19.85 9.89
C TRP A 494 -9.88 -20.42 9.01
N ASN A 495 -8.62 -20.17 9.37
CA ASN A 495 -7.47 -20.69 8.63
C ASN A 495 -7.44 -22.23 8.66
N HIS A 496 -7.77 -22.84 9.80
CA HIS A 496 -7.84 -24.30 9.92
C HIS A 496 -8.94 -24.92 9.05
N ARG A 497 -10.11 -24.26 8.94
CA ARG A 497 -11.17 -24.64 8.00
C ARG A 497 -10.66 -24.76 6.56
N TRP A 498 -9.74 -23.86 6.19
CA TRP A 498 -9.08 -23.83 4.88
C TRP A 498 -7.67 -24.46 4.87
N TYR A 499 -7.44 -25.47 5.73
CA TYR A 499 -6.22 -26.28 5.79
C TYR A 499 -4.92 -25.48 5.96
N THR A 500 -5.01 -24.31 6.56
CA THR A 500 -3.87 -23.43 6.83
C THR A 500 -3.52 -23.51 8.31
N ASP A 501 -2.50 -24.31 8.62
CA ASP A 501 -2.01 -24.52 9.99
C ASP A 501 -0.89 -23.53 10.36
N PHE A 502 -0.48 -22.66 9.43
CA PHE A 502 0.64 -21.73 9.61
C PHE A 502 0.33 -20.34 9.08
N SER A 503 0.47 -19.35 9.96
CA SER A 503 0.35 -17.92 9.65
C SER A 503 1.41 -17.12 10.41
N PRO A 504 2.41 -16.57 9.71
CA PRO A 504 3.39 -15.64 10.27
C PRO A 504 2.77 -14.46 11.02
N LYS A 505 1.72 -13.85 10.44
CA LYS A 505 1.05 -12.67 11.01
C LYS A 505 0.33 -13.00 12.33
N LEU A 506 -0.34 -14.15 12.43
CA LEU A 506 -0.96 -14.59 13.68
C LEU A 506 0.09 -14.90 14.76
N LEU A 507 1.22 -15.51 14.38
CA LEU A 507 2.31 -15.80 15.33
C LEU A 507 2.87 -14.51 15.94
N ILE A 508 3.14 -13.49 15.12
CA ILE A 508 3.63 -12.19 15.59
C ILE A 508 2.59 -11.47 16.47
N ALA A 509 1.31 -11.50 16.08
CA ALA A 509 0.26 -10.90 16.89
C ALA A 509 0.11 -11.59 18.27
N LEU A 510 0.20 -12.92 18.28
CA LEU A 510 0.12 -13.72 19.50
C LEU A 510 1.36 -13.55 20.38
N GLU A 511 2.54 -13.43 19.79
CA GLU A 511 3.79 -13.08 20.50
C GLU A 511 3.61 -11.77 21.28
N LYS A 512 3.13 -10.70 20.63
CA LYS A 512 2.89 -9.41 21.29
C LYS A 512 1.95 -9.54 22.50
N VAL A 513 0.87 -10.31 22.34
CA VAL A 513 -0.08 -10.59 23.43
C VAL A 513 0.61 -11.35 24.58
N ILE A 514 1.40 -12.38 24.27
CA ILE A 514 2.13 -13.19 25.26
C ILE A 514 3.17 -12.34 26.00
N THR A 515 3.93 -11.50 25.31
CA THR A 515 4.93 -10.62 25.93
C THR A 515 4.28 -9.66 26.94
N SER A 516 3.02 -9.29 26.74
CA SER A 516 2.28 -8.40 27.66
C SER A 516 1.64 -9.10 28.87
N GLU A 517 1.00 -10.26 28.70
CA GLU A 517 0.24 -10.93 29.78
C GLU A 517 0.90 -12.17 30.37
N GLY A 518 1.80 -12.80 29.62
CA GLY A 518 2.41 -14.10 29.93
C GLY A 518 1.61 -15.29 29.38
N LEU A 519 2.34 -16.33 28.98
CA LEU A 519 1.78 -17.52 28.29
C LEU A 519 0.70 -18.25 29.10
N VAL A 520 0.89 -18.41 30.41
CA VAL A 520 -0.03 -19.17 31.28
C VAL A 520 -1.40 -18.48 31.38
N LYS A 521 -1.41 -17.14 31.47
CA LYS A 521 -2.65 -16.36 31.54
C LYS A 521 -3.40 -16.39 30.21
N VAL A 522 -2.68 -16.27 29.09
CA VAL A 522 -3.25 -16.35 27.74
C VAL A 522 -3.93 -17.71 27.53
N ARG A 523 -3.27 -18.82 27.91
CA ARG A 523 -3.87 -20.17 27.89
C ARG A 523 -5.14 -20.23 28.72
N SER A 524 -5.08 -19.76 29.96
CA SER A 524 -6.23 -19.79 30.88
C SER A 524 -7.42 -18.99 30.35
N LYS A 525 -7.18 -17.84 29.69
CA LYS A 525 -8.23 -17.03 29.06
C LYS A 525 -8.86 -17.74 27.86
N ILE A 526 -8.05 -18.36 27.01
CA ILE A 526 -8.53 -19.14 25.86
C ILE A 526 -9.36 -20.33 26.35
N ASP A 527 -8.84 -21.08 27.33
CA ASP A 527 -9.52 -22.23 27.90
C ASP A 527 -10.86 -21.85 28.53
N ALA A 528 -10.91 -20.72 29.26
CA ALA A 528 -12.13 -20.25 29.90
C ALA A 528 -13.23 -19.87 28.90
N LYS A 529 -12.88 -19.30 27.74
CA LYS A 529 -13.83 -18.79 26.75
C LYS A 529 -14.20 -19.82 25.67
N TYR A 530 -13.26 -20.67 25.25
CA TYR A 530 -13.40 -21.53 24.06
C TYR A 530 -13.39 -23.04 24.37
N SER A 531 -13.41 -23.45 25.65
CA SER A 531 -13.30 -24.86 26.10
C SER A 531 -14.10 -25.90 25.30
N PRO A 532 -15.40 -25.69 24.98
CA PRO A 532 -16.18 -26.73 24.30
C PRO A 532 -15.96 -26.80 22.77
N GLN A 533 -15.24 -25.87 22.16
CA GLN A 533 -15.22 -25.70 20.70
C GLN A 533 -14.07 -26.45 19.98
N GLY A 534 -13.20 -27.15 20.72
CA GLY A 534 -12.07 -27.90 20.14
C GLY A 534 -10.96 -27.04 19.50
N VAL A 535 -11.18 -25.73 19.33
CA VAL A 535 -10.22 -24.73 18.82
C VAL A 535 -9.00 -24.60 19.73
N VAL A 536 -9.21 -24.80 21.03
CA VAL A 536 -8.18 -24.79 22.07
C VAL A 536 -6.99 -25.67 21.71
N ALA A 537 -7.20 -26.86 21.14
CA ALA A 537 -6.11 -27.77 20.78
C ALA A 537 -5.22 -27.20 19.65
N ILE A 538 -5.84 -26.54 18.67
CA ILE A 538 -5.14 -25.94 17.53
C ILE A 538 -4.34 -24.73 18.00
N VAL A 539 -4.97 -23.85 18.79
CA VAL A 539 -4.29 -22.68 19.35
C VAL A 539 -3.16 -23.10 20.29
N ASN A 540 -3.35 -24.16 21.09
CA ASN A 540 -2.29 -24.71 21.92
C ASN A 540 -1.11 -25.27 21.11
N SER A 541 -1.34 -25.84 19.92
CA SER A 541 -0.26 -26.24 19.02
C SER A 541 0.58 -25.03 18.56
N ILE A 542 -0.08 -23.90 18.26
CA ILE A 542 0.59 -22.64 17.90
C ILE A 542 1.37 -22.09 19.10
N LEU A 543 0.75 -22.06 20.28
CA LEU A 543 1.41 -21.64 21.52
C LEU A 543 2.62 -22.51 21.89
N ASN A 544 2.55 -23.82 21.66
CA ASN A 544 3.68 -24.73 21.85
C ASN A 544 4.82 -24.43 20.88
N THR A 545 4.49 -24.01 19.65
CA THR A 545 5.51 -23.58 18.68
C THR A 545 6.21 -22.32 19.17
N LEU A 546 5.48 -21.34 19.72
CA LEU A 546 6.08 -20.13 20.31
C LEU A 546 6.91 -20.45 21.56
N ALA A 547 6.43 -21.36 22.42
CA ALA A 547 7.15 -21.80 23.61
C ALA A 547 8.44 -22.56 23.28
N LEU A 548 8.50 -23.27 22.14
CA LEU A 548 9.72 -23.95 21.69
C LEU A 548 10.89 -22.97 21.56
N PHE A 549 10.63 -21.73 21.12
CA PHE A 549 11.65 -20.73 20.86
C PHE A 549 11.96 -19.82 22.05
N GLU A 550 11.41 -20.10 23.24
CA GLU A 550 11.72 -19.38 24.49
C GLU A 550 11.57 -17.86 24.35
N LEU A 551 10.51 -17.43 23.66
CA LEU A 551 10.22 -16.01 23.44
C LEU A 551 9.90 -15.25 24.74
N PRO A 552 10.11 -13.92 24.79
CA PRO A 552 9.81 -13.11 25.97
C PRO A 552 8.35 -13.28 26.44
N GLY A 553 8.16 -13.64 27.70
CA GLY A 553 6.83 -13.91 28.29
C GLY A 553 6.36 -15.37 28.21
N THR A 554 7.19 -16.26 27.65
CA THR A 554 6.98 -17.73 27.70
C THR A 554 7.62 -18.40 28.92
N GLU A 555 8.31 -17.62 29.77
CA GLU A 555 8.83 -18.07 31.06
C GLU A 555 7.68 -18.53 31.98
N TYR A 556 7.92 -19.64 32.68
CA TYR A 556 6.93 -20.33 33.52
C TYR A 556 6.65 -19.60 34.83
#